data_AF-A0A9P4LQJ8-F1
#
_entry.id   AF-A0A9P4LQJ8-F1
#
_cell.length_a   1.000
_cell.length_b   1.000
_cell.length_c   1.000
_cell.angle_alpha   90.00
_cell.angle_beta   90.00
_cell.angle_gamma   90.00
#
_symmetry.space_group_name_H-M   'P 1'
#
loop_
_entity.id
_entity.type
_entity.pdbx_description
1 polymer ?
#
loop_
_entity_poly.entity_id
_entity_poly.type
_entity_poly.pdbx_seq_one_letter_code
_entity_poly.pdbx_strand_id
1 'polypeptide(L)'
;MNGNWTEREERLVKLPDGNPEIFAIYVNLVYTNIVATIQSEAPKEMGMLTGEFEALSKLFVLSEKLYDTAAKNAVLEAILAVVNEPDAAGKKYYPTCEAVRLMYEGTYTGSSGRRLLVDIWTHINWSCLELSAVQLPKEFYVDLALAMRRDRPAGRKSVAERSDASQYMVNVE
;
A
#
# COMPACT_ATOMS: atom_id res chain seq x y z
N MET A 1 -28.42 -16.45 17.36
CA MET A 1 -27.87 -15.59 18.43
C MET A 1 -28.86 -14.46 18.67
N ASN A 2 -29.59 -14.48 19.79
CA ASN A 2 -30.61 -13.47 20.12
C ASN A 2 -30.20 -12.75 21.41
N GLY A 3 -29.24 -11.84 21.33
CA GLY A 3 -28.91 -10.94 22.45
C GLY A 3 -29.82 -9.70 22.43
N ASN A 4 -30.22 -9.24 23.61
CA ASN A 4 -30.85 -7.92 23.80
C ASN A 4 -29.76 -6.84 23.71
N TRP A 5 -29.42 -6.42 22.48
CA TRP A 5 -28.50 -5.32 22.21
C TRP A 5 -29.30 -4.07 21.90
N THR A 6 -28.99 -2.94 22.54
CA THR A 6 -29.68 -1.65 22.35
C THR A 6 -29.62 -1.19 20.88
N GLU A 7 -28.54 -1.50 20.18
CA GLU A 7 -28.34 -1.20 18.76
C GLU A 7 -29.37 -1.90 17.85
N ARG A 8 -29.95 -3.02 18.30
CA ARG A 8 -31.00 -3.73 17.56
C ARG A 8 -32.31 -2.94 17.53
N GLU A 9 -32.62 -2.23 18.62
CA GLU A 9 -33.82 -1.39 18.73
C GLU A 9 -33.62 -0.07 18.00
N GLU A 10 -32.44 0.55 18.13
CA GLU A 10 -32.11 1.82 17.47
C GLU A 10 -31.82 1.66 15.97
N ARG A 11 -31.51 0.43 15.51
CA ARG A 11 -31.01 0.12 14.16
C ARG A 11 -29.81 0.99 13.76
N LEU A 12 -29.02 1.41 14.76
CA LEU A 12 -27.89 2.31 14.60
C LEU A 12 -26.62 1.62 15.08
N VAL A 13 -25.68 1.38 14.16
CA VAL A 13 -24.34 0.89 14.50
C VAL A 13 -23.37 2.07 14.41
N LYS A 14 -22.82 2.48 15.55
CA LYS A 14 -21.82 3.56 15.60
C LYS A 14 -20.45 3.00 15.25
N LEU A 15 -19.82 3.55 14.21
CA LEU A 15 -18.45 3.26 13.80
C LEU A 15 -17.56 4.43 14.24
N PRO A 16 -16.99 4.42 15.45
CA PRO A 16 -16.29 5.57 16.02
C PRO A 16 -15.07 6.02 15.20
N ASP A 17 -14.40 5.08 14.52
CA ASP A 17 -13.16 5.34 13.77
C ASP A 17 -13.36 5.29 12.24
N GLY A 18 -14.61 5.33 11.77
CA GLY A 18 -14.93 5.17 10.35
C GLY A 18 -14.91 6.49 9.59
N ASN A 19 -14.13 6.56 8.49
CA ASN A 19 -14.34 7.60 7.49
C ASN A 19 -15.64 7.27 6.71
N PRO A 20 -16.69 8.13 6.74
CA PRO A 20 -17.97 7.86 6.09
C PRO A 20 -17.87 7.61 4.59
N GLU A 21 -16.95 8.27 3.90
CA GLU A 21 -16.75 8.13 2.46
C GLU A 21 -16.17 6.75 2.13
N ILE A 22 -15.18 6.30 2.89
CA ILE A 22 -14.59 4.96 2.74
C ILE A 22 -15.62 3.87 3.07
N PHE A 23 -16.46 4.12 4.09
CA PHE A 23 -17.54 3.19 4.41
C PHE A 23 -18.59 3.12 3.29
N ALA A 24 -18.92 4.25 2.64
CA ALA A 24 -19.81 4.25 1.49
C ALA A 24 -19.25 3.43 0.31
N ILE A 25 -17.94 3.54 0.04
CA ILE A 25 -17.26 2.71 -0.97
C ILE A 25 -17.29 1.23 -0.56
N TYR A 26 -17.07 0.91 0.72
CA TYR A 26 -17.17 -0.45 1.24
C TYR A 26 -18.57 -1.04 1.04
N VAL A 27 -19.62 -0.28 1.38
CA VAL A 27 -21.01 -0.69 1.16
C VAL A 27 -21.25 -0.93 -0.33
N ASN A 28 -20.82 -0.02 -1.20
CA ASN A 28 -20.95 -0.21 -2.64
C ASN A 28 -20.26 -1.50 -3.12
N LEU A 29 -19.04 -1.76 -2.65
CA LEU A 29 -18.30 -2.99 -2.93
C LEU A 29 -19.06 -4.23 -2.47
N VAL A 30 -19.59 -4.25 -1.25
CA VAL A 30 -20.34 -5.41 -0.72
C VAL A 30 -21.60 -5.69 -1.52
N TYR A 31 -22.31 -4.65 -1.97
CA TYR A 31 -23.56 -4.81 -2.73
C TYR A 31 -23.34 -5.14 -4.21
N THR A 32 -22.28 -4.62 -4.83
CA THR A 32 -22.06 -4.73 -6.28
C THR A 32 -20.93 -5.68 -6.66
N ASN A 33 -20.09 -6.04 -5.69
CA ASN A 33 -18.81 -6.71 -5.88
C ASN A 33 -17.84 -5.93 -6.80
N ILE A 34 -18.02 -4.61 -6.91
CA ILE A 34 -17.19 -3.70 -7.71
C ILE A 34 -16.54 -2.71 -6.76
N VAL A 35 -15.20 -2.59 -6.83
CA VAL A 35 -14.51 -1.49 -6.16
C VAL A 35 -14.75 -0.25 -7.00
N ALA A 36 -15.61 0.66 -6.53
CA ALA A 36 -15.79 1.97 -7.12
C ALA A 36 -14.50 2.79 -6.95
N THR A 37 -13.55 2.56 -7.86
CA THR A 37 -12.37 3.40 -8.01
C THR A 37 -12.75 4.70 -8.72
N ILE A 38 -11.82 5.66 -8.76
CA ILE A 38 -11.96 6.84 -9.62
C ILE A 38 -11.79 6.37 -11.07
N GLN A 39 -12.83 5.75 -11.64
CA GLN A 39 -12.86 5.41 -13.05
C GLN A 39 -12.99 6.73 -13.83
N SER A 40 -12.00 7.04 -14.64
CA SER A 40 -11.99 8.22 -15.51
C SER A 40 -11.77 7.74 -16.95
N GLU A 41 -12.67 8.10 -17.85
CA GLU A 41 -12.49 7.88 -19.29
C GLU A 41 -11.36 8.75 -19.86
N ALA A 42 -10.96 9.79 -19.14
CA ALA A 42 -9.81 10.64 -19.46
C ALA A 42 -8.53 10.17 -18.74
N PRO A 43 -7.33 10.44 -19.29
CA PRO A 43 -6.06 10.16 -18.62
C PRO A 43 -6.06 10.73 -17.20
N LYS A 44 -5.81 9.88 -16.20
CA LYS A 44 -5.82 10.30 -14.80
C LYS A 44 -4.67 11.27 -14.54
N GLU A 45 -4.98 12.41 -13.94
CA GLU A 45 -3.95 13.32 -13.45
C GLU A 45 -3.28 12.75 -12.19
N MET A 46 -2.01 13.11 -11.96
CA MET A 46 -1.22 12.61 -10.82
C MET A 46 -1.92 12.80 -9.46
N GLY A 47 -2.64 13.92 -9.29
CA GLY A 47 -3.40 14.19 -8.06
C GLY A 47 -4.56 13.22 -7.83
N MET A 48 -5.25 12.78 -8.89
CA MET A 48 -6.37 11.82 -8.79
C MET A 48 -5.87 10.44 -8.37
N LEU A 49 -4.74 10.01 -8.94
CA LEU A 49 -4.11 8.72 -8.62
C LEU A 49 -3.60 8.67 -7.17
N THR A 50 -3.12 9.81 -6.66
CA THR A 50 -2.72 9.93 -5.26
C THR A 50 -3.90 9.67 -4.33
N GLY A 51 -5.05 10.31 -4.58
CA GLY A 51 -6.28 10.08 -3.83
C GLY A 51 -6.81 8.65 -3.98
N GLU A 52 -6.67 8.06 -5.17
CA GLU A 52 -7.09 6.68 -5.45
C GLU A 52 -6.32 5.66 -4.60
N PHE A 53 -4.99 5.75 -4.53
CA PHE A 53 -4.19 4.84 -3.69
C PHE A 53 -4.51 5.00 -2.20
N GLU A 54 -4.70 6.23 -1.72
CA GLU A 54 -5.08 6.45 -0.32
C GLU A 54 -6.46 5.89 0.01
N ALA A 55 -7.44 6.07 -0.88
CA ALA A 55 -8.78 5.52 -0.71
C ALA A 55 -8.75 3.99 -0.70
N LEU A 56 -8.00 3.36 -1.61
CA LEU A 56 -7.80 1.92 -1.65
C LEU A 56 -7.10 1.40 -0.39
N SER A 57 -6.05 2.07 0.11
CA SER A 57 -5.41 1.69 1.37
C SER A 57 -6.37 1.77 2.56
N LYS A 58 -7.15 2.85 2.67
CA LYS A 58 -8.17 3.00 3.73
C LYS A 58 -9.25 1.93 3.64
N LEU A 59 -9.71 1.61 2.42
CA LEU A 59 -10.70 0.57 2.17
C LEU A 59 -10.18 -0.83 2.52
N PHE A 60 -8.91 -1.12 2.21
CA PHE A 60 -8.27 -2.37 2.62
C PHE A 60 -8.23 -2.48 4.16
N VAL A 61 -7.79 -1.42 4.84
CA VAL A 61 -7.74 -1.36 6.31
C VAL A 61 -9.12 -1.56 6.92
N LEU A 62 -10.16 -0.92 6.37
CA LEU A 62 -11.54 -1.14 6.81
C LEU A 62 -11.97 -2.60 6.62
N SER A 63 -11.68 -3.18 5.46
CA SER A 63 -12.00 -4.57 5.14
C SER A 63 -11.26 -5.56 6.07
N GLU A 64 -10.03 -5.23 6.45
CA GLU A 64 -9.26 -5.99 7.45
C GLU A 64 -9.91 -5.92 8.84
N LYS A 65 -10.32 -4.73 9.28
CA LYS A 65 -11.05 -4.54 10.55
C LYS A 65 -12.39 -5.31 10.59
N LEU A 66 -13.07 -5.41 9.45
CA LEU A 66 -14.33 -6.12 9.30
C LEU A 66 -14.17 -7.62 9.02
N TYR A 67 -12.92 -8.11 8.95
CA TYR A 67 -12.60 -9.51 8.60
C TYR A 67 -13.18 -9.97 7.25
N ASP A 68 -13.41 -9.04 6.33
CA ASP A 68 -14.01 -9.30 5.04
C ASP A 68 -12.94 -9.68 4.01
N THR A 69 -12.78 -10.99 3.79
CA THR A 69 -11.75 -11.51 2.89
C THR A 69 -12.05 -11.21 1.42
N ALA A 70 -13.33 -11.20 1.03
CA ALA A 70 -13.71 -10.90 -0.34
C ALA A 70 -13.40 -9.43 -0.67
N ALA A 71 -13.78 -8.51 0.22
CA ALA A 71 -13.46 -7.10 0.05
C ALA A 71 -11.94 -6.85 0.03
N LYS A 72 -11.17 -7.48 0.93
CA LYS A 72 -9.70 -7.37 0.90
C LYS A 72 -9.11 -7.80 -0.45
N ASN A 73 -9.54 -8.94 -0.99
CA ASN A 73 -9.04 -9.43 -2.28
C ASN A 73 -9.41 -8.49 -3.42
N ALA A 74 -10.66 -8.02 -3.47
CA ALA A 74 -11.10 -7.05 -4.47
C ALA A 74 -10.28 -5.75 -4.44
N VAL A 75 -9.92 -5.28 -3.25
CA VAL A 75 -9.06 -4.09 -3.10
C VAL A 75 -7.63 -4.35 -3.59
N LEU A 76 -7.06 -5.53 -3.32
CA LEU A 76 -5.73 -5.89 -3.85
C LEU A 76 -5.73 -5.96 -5.38
N GLU A 77 -6.79 -6.53 -5.97
CA GLU A 77 -7.00 -6.54 -7.42
C GLU A 77 -7.11 -5.12 -7.98
N ALA A 78 -7.85 -4.23 -7.30
CA ALA A 78 -7.97 -2.83 -7.70
C ALA A 78 -6.63 -2.10 -7.65
N ILE A 79 -5.84 -2.26 -6.58
CA ILE A 79 -4.49 -1.67 -6.47
C ILE A 79 -3.60 -2.14 -7.63
N LEU A 80 -3.62 -3.45 -7.94
CA LEU A 80 -2.86 -4.00 -9.06
C LEU A 80 -3.34 -3.46 -10.41
N ALA A 81 -4.64 -3.25 -10.59
CA ALA A 81 -5.18 -2.65 -11.81
C ALA A 81 -4.65 -1.22 -11.98
N VAL A 82 -4.68 -0.38 -10.93
CA VAL A 82 -4.15 0.99 -10.98
C VAL A 82 -2.66 1.02 -11.31
N VAL A 83 -1.85 0.15 -10.69
CA VAL A 83 -0.40 0.08 -10.95
C VAL A 83 -0.08 -0.37 -12.39
N ASN A 84 -0.93 -1.22 -12.96
CA ASN A 84 -0.75 -1.76 -14.31
C ASN A 84 -1.43 -0.93 -15.41
N GLU A 85 -2.13 0.15 -15.06
CA GLU A 85 -2.73 1.10 -15.99
C GLU A 85 -1.70 2.21 -16.31
N PRO A 86 -1.01 2.16 -17.47
CA PRO A 86 -0.09 3.21 -17.85
C PRO A 86 -0.84 4.48 -18.25
N ASP A 87 -0.24 5.65 -18.01
CA ASP A 87 -0.75 6.89 -18.58
C ASP A 87 -0.58 6.95 -20.11
N ALA A 88 -1.08 8.05 -20.70
CA ALA A 88 -0.94 8.31 -22.14
C ALA A 88 0.53 8.34 -22.63
N ALA A 89 1.50 8.52 -21.72
CA ALA A 89 2.94 8.51 -22.01
C ALA A 89 3.61 7.17 -21.69
N GLY A 90 2.86 6.13 -21.28
CA GLY A 90 3.39 4.83 -20.92
C GLY A 90 3.98 4.76 -19.50
N LYS A 91 3.83 5.81 -18.70
CA LYS A 91 4.37 5.87 -17.34
C LYS A 91 3.43 5.12 -16.39
N LYS A 92 4.02 4.28 -15.54
CA LYS A 92 3.32 3.62 -14.44
C LYS A 92 3.27 4.50 -13.20
N TYR A 93 2.21 4.34 -12.43
CA TYR A 93 2.05 4.97 -11.13
C TYR A 93 2.24 3.96 -10.00
N TYR A 94 2.62 4.49 -8.85
CA TYR A 94 2.95 3.70 -7.67
C TYR A 94 2.23 4.26 -6.44
N PRO A 95 1.93 3.41 -5.44
CA PRO A 95 1.35 3.84 -4.18
C PRO A 95 2.18 4.95 -3.53
N THR A 96 1.52 6.01 -3.06
CA THR A 96 2.17 7.14 -2.40
C THR A 96 2.69 6.76 -1.02
N CYS A 97 3.59 7.60 -0.46
CA CYS A 97 4.08 7.41 0.92
C CYS A 97 2.93 7.33 1.92
N GLU A 98 1.91 8.16 1.73
CA GLU A 98 0.71 8.17 2.56
C GLU A 98 -0.09 6.87 2.43
N ALA A 99 -0.27 6.35 1.22
CA ALA A 99 -0.93 5.05 1.02
C ALA A 99 -0.18 3.90 1.70
N VAL A 100 1.17 3.92 1.69
CA VAL A 100 2.00 2.96 2.43
C VAL A 100 1.84 3.14 3.94
N ARG A 101 1.88 4.38 4.42
CA ARG A 101 1.72 4.71 5.84
C ARG A 101 0.38 4.22 6.38
N LEU A 102 -0.72 4.55 5.69
CA LEU A 102 -2.07 4.10 6.02
C LEU A 102 -2.16 2.56 6.10
N MET A 103 -1.55 1.86 5.15
CA MET A 103 -1.54 0.40 5.12
C MET A 103 -0.79 -0.17 6.33
N TYR A 104 0.38 0.36 6.67
CA TYR A 104 1.18 -0.13 7.79
C TYR A 104 0.55 0.21 9.14
N GLU A 105 0.04 1.42 9.32
CA GLU A 105 -0.63 1.80 10.58
C GLU A 105 -1.95 1.06 10.79
N GLY A 106 -2.67 0.74 9.71
CA GLY A 106 -4.00 0.15 9.76
C GLY A 106 -4.06 -1.38 9.73
N THR A 107 -2.93 -2.08 9.52
CA THR A 107 -2.89 -3.54 9.39
C THR A 107 -1.86 -4.16 10.33
N TYR A 108 -1.92 -5.47 10.54
CA TYR A 108 -0.94 -6.21 11.34
C TYR A 108 0.26 -6.69 10.50
N THR A 109 1.35 -7.06 11.19
CA THR A 109 2.55 -7.64 10.56
C THR A 109 2.20 -8.89 9.77
N GLY A 110 2.58 -8.93 8.48
CA GLY A 110 2.27 -10.05 7.58
C GLY A 110 0.95 -9.92 6.82
N SER A 111 0.21 -8.82 6.99
CA SER A 111 -0.95 -8.51 6.15
C SER A 111 -0.60 -8.54 4.65
N SER A 112 -1.51 -9.08 3.83
CA SER A 112 -1.33 -9.15 2.38
C SER A 112 -1.24 -7.77 1.73
N GLY A 113 -1.91 -6.75 2.29
CA GLY A 113 -1.83 -5.37 1.82
C GLY A 113 -0.41 -4.83 1.92
N ARG A 114 0.27 -5.01 3.07
CA ARG A 114 1.67 -4.62 3.25
C ARG A 114 2.59 -5.32 2.24
N ARG A 115 2.42 -6.64 2.05
CA ARG A 115 3.23 -7.41 1.10
C ARG A 115 3.09 -6.89 -0.33
N LEU A 116 1.85 -6.63 -0.78
CA LEU A 116 1.62 -6.10 -2.12
C LEU A 116 2.32 -4.75 -2.32
N LEU A 117 2.22 -3.81 -1.37
CA LEU A 117 2.88 -2.52 -1.48
C LEU A 117 4.40 -2.65 -1.54
N VAL A 118 4.97 -3.54 -0.73
CA VAL A 118 6.41 -3.85 -0.77
C VAL A 118 6.83 -4.37 -2.14
N ASP A 119 6.10 -5.35 -2.69
CA ASP A 119 6.39 -5.94 -4.00
C ASP A 119 6.26 -4.92 -5.13
N ILE A 120 5.34 -3.97 -5.04
CA ILE A 120 5.23 -2.87 -6.01
C ILE A 120 6.46 -1.93 -5.92
N TRP A 121 6.93 -1.66 -4.69
CA TRP A 121 8.02 -0.73 -4.44
C TRP A 121 9.42 -1.29 -4.73
N THR A 122 9.61 -2.60 -4.86
CA THR A 122 10.91 -3.19 -5.26
C THR A 122 11.35 -2.74 -6.66
N HIS A 123 10.42 -2.31 -7.50
CA HIS A 123 10.66 -1.89 -8.88
C HIS A 123 10.78 -0.36 -9.05
N ILE A 124 10.64 0.42 -7.98
CA ILE A 124 10.70 1.89 -8.05
C ILE A 124 12.16 2.36 -8.14
N ASN A 125 12.36 3.48 -8.85
CA ASN A 125 13.67 4.13 -8.91
C ASN A 125 14.12 4.58 -7.51
N TRP A 126 15.36 4.24 -7.14
CA TRP A 126 15.95 4.57 -5.84
C TRP A 126 15.91 6.06 -5.50
N SER A 127 15.97 6.96 -6.49
CA SER A 127 15.84 8.41 -6.26
C SER A 127 14.48 8.78 -5.66
N CYS A 128 13.42 8.04 -5.97
CA CYS A 128 12.10 8.25 -5.38
C CYS A 128 12.04 7.78 -3.92
N LEU A 129 12.80 6.74 -3.57
CA LEU A 129 12.88 6.24 -2.20
C LEU A 129 13.62 7.23 -1.28
N GLU A 130 14.70 7.83 -1.77
CA GLU A 130 15.48 8.83 -1.03
C GLU A 130 14.67 10.09 -0.72
N LEU A 131 13.92 10.61 -1.69
CA LEU A 131 13.01 11.75 -1.49
C LEU A 131 11.86 11.43 -0.51
N SER A 132 11.53 10.15 -0.37
CA SER A 132 10.44 9.65 0.47
C SER A 132 10.89 9.21 1.87
N ALA A 133 12.20 9.33 2.16
CA ALA A 133 12.86 8.74 3.32
C ALA A 133 12.14 9.00 4.65
N VAL A 134 11.69 10.24 4.83
CA VAL A 134 11.14 10.77 6.10
C VAL A 134 9.69 10.35 6.35
N GLN A 135 8.95 9.97 5.30
CA GLN A 135 7.50 9.77 5.39
C GLN A 135 7.07 8.30 5.47
N LEU A 136 7.95 7.37 5.11
CA LEU A 136 7.61 5.95 5.11
C LEU A 136 7.84 5.30 6.49
N PRO A 137 6.99 4.34 6.89
CA PRO A 137 7.15 3.60 8.13
C PRO A 137 8.50 2.86 8.20
N LYS A 138 9.12 2.83 9.39
CA LYS A 138 10.38 2.09 9.60
C LYS A 138 10.26 0.61 9.21
N GLU A 139 9.14 -0.03 9.56
CA GLU A 139 8.88 -1.42 9.23
C GLU A 139 8.83 -1.67 7.71
N PHE A 140 8.33 -0.69 6.94
CA PHE A 140 8.29 -0.79 5.49
C PHE A 140 9.70 -0.88 4.89
N TYR A 141 10.67 -0.10 5.38
CA TYR A 141 12.05 -0.21 4.91
C TYR A 141 12.66 -1.59 5.19
N VAL A 142 12.33 -2.18 6.34
CA VAL A 142 12.80 -3.53 6.69
C VAL A 142 12.22 -4.54 5.71
N ASP A 143 10.90 -4.50 5.49
CA ASP A 143 10.24 -5.42 4.56
C ASP A 143 10.75 -5.24 3.12
N LEU A 144 10.93 -3.99 2.68
CA LEU A 144 11.47 -3.66 1.35
C LEU A 144 12.91 -4.17 1.18
N ALA A 145 13.78 -3.95 2.17
CA ALA A 145 15.15 -4.46 2.13
C ALA A 145 15.19 -6.00 2.10
N LEU A 146 14.28 -6.66 2.82
CA LEU A 146 14.15 -8.11 2.79
C LEU A 146 13.65 -8.61 1.42
N ALA A 147 12.66 -7.94 0.82
CA ALA A 147 12.15 -8.26 -0.51
C ALA A 147 13.25 -8.11 -1.58
N MET A 148 13.93 -6.95 -1.61
CA MET A 148 15.05 -6.71 -2.53
C MET A 148 16.20 -7.70 -2.37
N ARG A 149 16.46 -8.17 -1.14
CA ARG A 149 17.46 -9.21 -0.89
C ARG A 149 17.05 -10.55 -1.48
N ARG A 150 15.76 -10.92 -1.46
CA ARG A 150 15.24 -12.17 -2.03
C ARG A 150 15.42 -12.22 -3.55
N ASP A 151 15.30 -11.07 -4.22
CA ASP A 151 15.47 -10.96 -5.67
C ASP A 151 16.94 -10.95 -6.11
N ARG A 152 17.88 -10.82 -5.17
CA ARG A 152 19.30 -10.74 -5.47
C ARG A 152 19.87 -12.13 -5.78
N PRO A 153 20.66 -12.30 -6.85
CA PRO A 153 21.30 -13.58 -7.13
C PRO A 153 22.21 -14.03 -5.98
N ALA A 154 22.09 -15.30 -5.61
CA ALA A 154 22.86 -15.91 -4.53
C ALA A 154 24.36 -15.83 -4.80
N GLY A 155 25.17 -15.65 -3.75
CA GLY A 155 26.63 -15.64 -3.84
C GLY A 155 27.24 -14.30 -4.29
N ARG A 156 26.46 -13.23 -4.46
CA ARG A 156 27.02 -11.90 -4.70
C ARG A 156 27.72 -11.38 -3.45
N LYS A 157 29.05 -11.50 -3.45
CA LYS A 157 29.92 -10.96 -2.40
C LYS A 157 29.66 -9.47 -2.18
N SER A 158 29.81 -9.03 -0.93
CA SER A 158 29.74 -7.60 -0.61
C SER A 158 30.83 -6.84 -1.37
N VAL A 159 30.70 -5.51 -1.48
CA VAL A 159 31.78 -4.70 -2.09
C VAL A 159 33.03 -4.80 -1.21
N ALA A 160 32.87 -4.73 0.11
CA ALA A 160 33.97 -4.89 1.05
C ALA A 160 34.70 -6.24 0.91
N GLU A 161 34.00 -7.33 0.62
CA GLU A 161 34.61 -8.66 0.37
C GLU A 161 35.36 -8.76 -0.97
N ARG A 162 35.16 -7.79 -1.86
CA ARG A 162 35.79 -7.71 -3.19
C ARG A 162 36.79 -6.56 -3.29
N SER A 163 36.89 -5.73 -2.26
CA SER A 163 37.66 -4.51 -2.21
C SER A 163 38.75 -4.62 -1.14
N ASP A 164 39.82 -3.87 -1.32
CA ASP A 164 40.85 -3.68 -0.29
C ASP A 164 40.52 -2.44 0.57
N ALA A 165 41.13 -2.34 1.76
CA ALA A 165 40.94 -1.25 2.71
C ALA A 165 41.23 0.13 2.10
N SER A 166 42.12 0.18 1.10
CA SER A 166 42.44 1.38 0.31
C SER A 166 41.21 2.09 -0.28
N GLN A 167 40.12 1.38 -0.61
CA GLN A 167 38.90 2.01 -1.14
C GLN A 167 38.07 2.78 -0.10
N TYR A 168 38.40 2.63 1.18
CA TYR A 168 37.67 3.25 2.30
C TYR A 168 38.55 4.17 3.14
N MET A 169 39.86 4.21 2.84
CA MET A 169 40.80 5.07 3.56
C MET A 169 40.52 6.54 3.23
N VAL A 170 40.44 7.35 4.29
CA VAL A 170 40.29 8.80 4.17
C VAL A 170 41.66 9.40 3.92
N ASN A 171 41.81 10.13 2.82
CA ASN A 171 43.05 10.87 2.56
C ASN A 171 43.18 12.01 3.57
N VAL A 172 44.33 12.07 4.23
CA VAL A 172 44.70 13.21 5.07
C VAL A 172 45.43 14.19 4.15
N GLU A 173 44.82 15.36 3.92
CA GLU A 173 45.48 16.50 3.26
C GLU A 173 46.60 17.10 4.13
#